data_AF-A0A4P8TWB7-F1
#
_entry.id   AF-A0A4P8TWB7-F1
#
_cell.length_a   1.000
_cell.length_b   1.000
_cell.length_c   1.000
_cell.angle_alpha   90.00
_cell.angle_beta   90.00
_cell.angle_gamma   90.00
#
_symmetry.space_group_name_H-M   'P 1'
#
loop_
_entity.id
_entity.type
_entity.pdbx_description
1 polymer ?
#
loop_
_entity_poly.entity_id
_entity_poly.type
_entity_poly.pdbx_seq_one_letter_code
_entity_poly.pdbx_strand_id
1 'polypeptide(L)'
;SESLRCFKVLLENMIFTSDKNIIDEDQVRINSTFAKNACLLDQGRKEAYWTDPTELFARVFEVWVSDKLKASGYINEFLVYGPDEPPSSWHTKVNTYPEDQERIRIVHYLDRWLSELVTTWKFEKKRKLTISRIMSKNSQ
;
A
#
# COMPACT_ATOMS: atom_id res chain seq x y z
N SER A 1 10.67 -5.38 13.46
CA SER A 1 10.85 -6.41 12.42
C SER A 1 11.11 -5.73 11.09
N GLU A 2 11.72 -6.42 10.12
CA GLU A 2 11.90 -5.90 8.75
C GLU A 2 10.54 -5.60 8.09
N SER A 3 9.51 -6.40 8.38
CA SER A 3 8.12 -6.12 7.97
C SER A 3 7.62 -4.76 8.44
N LEU A 4 7.87 -4.37 9.70
CA LEU A 4 7.47 -3.06 10.21
C LEU A 4 8.26 -1.92 9.54
N ARG A 5 9.55 -2.14 9.24
CA ARG A 5 10.37 -1.18 8.50
C ARG A 5 9.82 -0.97 7.09
N CYS A 6 9.53 -2.05 6.37
CA CYS A 6 8.97 -1.99 5.01
C CYS A 6 7.59 -1.31 5.00
N PHE A 7 6.75 -1.55 6.02
CA PHE A 7 5.47 -0.87 6.16
C PHE A 7 5.62 0.65 6.32
N LYS A 8 6.58 1.10 7.13
CA LYS A 8 6.86 2.54 7.29
C LYS A 8 7.28 3.20 5.97
N VAL A 9 8.17 2.53 5.21
CA VAL A 9 8.61 3.04 3.90
C VAL A 9 7.44 3.10 2.91
N LEU A 10 6.53 2.11 2.93
CA LEU A 10 5.30 2.15 2.14
C LEU A 10 4.43 3.36 2.52
N LEU A 11 4.16 3.56 3.81
CA LEU A 11 3.36 4.70 4.29
C LEU A 11 3.98 6.04 3.89
N GLU A 12 5.29 6.18 3.99
CA GLU A 12 5.99 7.40 3.58
C GLU A 12 5.80 7.69 2.10
N ASN A 13 5.83 6.66 1.25
CA ASN A 13 5.60 6.83 -0.20
C ASN A 13 4.13 7.06 -0.57
N MET A 14 3.19 6.71 0.32
CA MET A 14 1.76 6.92 0.11
C MET A 14 1.24 8.27 0.63
N ILE A 15 1.75 8.74 1.78
CA ILE A 15 1.13 9.83 2.55
C ILE A 15 1.92 11.13 2.46
N PHE A 16 3.25 11.10 2.25
CA PHE A 16 4.02 12.34 2.37
C PHE A 16 3.79 13.30 1.21
N THR A 17 3.05 14.34 1.56
CA THR A 17 3.12 15.69 1.00
C THR A 17 3.97 16.52 1.96
N SER A 18 5.10 17.09 1.55
CA SER A 18 5.64 18.19 2.36
C SER A 18 6.40 19.23 1.56
N ASP A 19 5.87 20.44 1.61
CA ASP A 19 6.53 21.73 1.44
C ASP A 19 7.63 22.00 2.49
N LYS A 20 8.41 21.00 2.90
CA LYS A 20 9.55 21.22 3.81
C LYS A 20 10.77 20.46 3.33
N ASN A 21 11.73 21.25 2.83
CA ASN A 21 13.14 20.90 2.74
C ASN A 21 13.60 20.33 4.10
N ILE A 22 13.72 19.01 4.19
CA ILE A 22 14.58 18.37 5.18
C ILE A 22 15.51 17.45 4.41
N ILE A 23 16.78 17.82 4.43
CA ILE A 23 17.92 17.11 3.87
C ILE A 23 18.24 15.98 4.86
N ASP A 24 18.17 14.74 4.38
CA ASP A 24 18.86 13.57 4.96
C ASP A 24 19.50 12.84 3.78
N GLU A 25 20.79 12.53 3.88
CA GLU A 25 21.73 12.45 2.75
C GLU A 25 21.53 11.28 1.78
N ASP A 26 20.47 10.47 1.87
CA ASP A 26 20.30 9.33 0.95
C ASP A 26 18.88 9.05 0.42
N GLN A 27 17.85 9.84 0.74
CA GLN A 27 16.52 9.62 0.15
C GLN A 27 15.77 10.92 -0.14
N VAL A 28 15.69 11.26 -1.43
CA VAL A 28 14.78 12.29 -1.93
C VAL A 28 13.35 11.87 -1.59
N ARG A 29 12.72 12.52 -0.62
CA ARG A 29 11.29 12.35 -0.33
C ARG A 29 10.47 12.89 -1.51
N ILE A 30 9.87 12.00 -2.29
CA ILE A 30 9.05 12.37 -3.43
C ILE A 30 7.66 12.78 -2.92
N ASN A 31 7.26 14.02 -3.19
CA ASN A 31 5.91 14.51 -2.92
C ASN A 31 4.87 13.60 -3.60
N SER A 32 3.93 13.06 -2.83
CA SER A 32 2.88 12.20 -3.39
C SER A 32 1.76 13.01 -4.06
N THR A 33 1.58 12.85 -5.37
CA THR A 33 0.44 13.42 -6.10
C THR A 33 -0.85 12.72 -5.71
N PHE A 34 -0.79 11.42 -5.46
CA PHE A 34 -1.90 10.63 -4.92
C PHE A 34 -2.45 11.20 -3.60
N ALA A 35 -1.59 11.48 -2.61
CA ALA A 35 -2.02 12.10 -1.35
C ALA A 35 -2.57 13.52 -1.55
N LYS A 36 -1.96 14.32 -2.45
CA LYS A 36 -2.47 15.66 -2.79
C LYS A 36 -3.86 15.61 -3.40
N ASN A 37 -4.08 14.69 -4.34
CA ASN A 37 -5.38 14.49 -4.97
C ASN A 37 -6.41 14.05 -3.94
N ALA A 38 -6.05 13.16 -3.02
CA ALA A 38 -6.93 12.80 -1.90
C ALA A 38 -7.36 14.02 -1.07
N CYS A 39 -6.45 14.94 -0.75
CA CYS A 39 -6.79 16.19 -0.07
C CYS A 39 -7.75 17.05 -0.89
N LEU A 40 -7.57 17.13 -2.21
CA LEU A 40 -8.46 17.87 -3.11
C LEU A 40 -9.86 17.23 -3.17
N LEU A 41 -9.94 15.90 -3.18
CA LEU A 41 -11.20 15.16 -3.22
C LEU A 41 -12.01 15.28 -1.91
N ASP A 42 -11.33 15.53 -0.79
CA ASP A 42 -11.97 15.80 0.50
C ASP A 42 -12.46 17.25 0.66
N GLN A 43 -12.11 18.16 -0.25
CA GLN A 43 -12.59 19.54 -0.19
C GLN A 43 -14.11 19.62 -0.25
N GLY A 44 -14.70 20.30 0.72
CA GLY A 44 -16.16 20.47 0.81
C GLY A 44 -16.92 19.25 1.36
N ARG A 45 -16.23 18.17 1.74
CA ARG A 45 -16.83 17.06 2.49
C ARG A 45 -16.95 17.42 3.96
N LYS A 46 -17.98 16.89 4.63
CA LYS A 46 -18.15 17.01 6.09
C LYS A 46 -17.13 16.17 6.86
N GLU A 47 -16.77 15.02 6.31
CA GLU A 47 -15.82 14.06 6.87
C GLU A 47 -14.85 13.61 5.78
N ALA A 48 -13.57 13.48 6.16
CA ALA A 48 -12.52 13.01 5.29
C ALA A 48 -12.75 11.54 4.92
N TYR A 49 -12.72 11.24 3.62
CA TYR A 49 -12.84 9.89 3.10
C TYR A 49 -11.59 9.55 2.28
N TRP A 50 -11.20 10.44 1.38
CA TRP A 50 -10.11 10.19 0.45
C TRP A 50 -8.74 10.27 1.12
N THR A 51 -8.58 11.08 2.15
CA THR A 51 -7.35 11.18 2.94
C THR A 51 -7.30 10.20 4.11
N ASP A 52 -8.37 9.42 4.36
CA ASP A 52 -8.34 8.40 5.39
C ASP A 52 -7.22 7.39 5.11
N PRO A 53 -6.35 7.06 6.09
CA PRO A 53 -5.23 6.16 5.86
C PRO A 53 -5.64 4.77 5.40
N THR A 54 -6.80 4.28 5.85
CA THR A 54 -7.37 3.01 5.43
C THR A 54 -7.74 3.08 3.96
N GLU A 55 -8.33 4.20 3.52
CA GLU A 55 -8.80 4.37 2.15
C GLU A 55 -7.69 4.68 1.15
N LEU A 56 -6.63 5.36 1.58
CA LEU A 56 -5.38 5.46 0.83
C LEU A 56 -4.77 4.06 0.63
N PHE A 57 -4.71 3.26 1.69
CA PHE A 57 -4.17 1.90 1.63
C PHE A 57 -5.03 0.97 0.78
N ALA A 58 -6.35 1.03 0.91
CA ALA A 58 -7.27 0.19 0.14
C ALA A 58 -7.08 0.40 -1.37
N ARG A 59 -7.01 1.66 -1.82
CA ARG A 59 -6.78 1.99 -3.23
C ARG A 59 -5.39 1.56 -3.73
N VAL A 60 -4.36 1.71 -2.90
CA VAL A 60 -3.01 1.22 -3.21
C VAL A 60 -2.96 -0.31 -3.31
N PHE A 61 -3.68 -1.00 -2.43
CA PHE A 61 -3.81 -2.45 -2.47
C PHE A 61 -4.55 -2.92 -3.72
N GLU A 62 -5.64 -2.25 -4.08
CA GLU A 62 -6.39 -2.53 -5.31
C GLU A 62 -5.50 -2.39 -6.57
N VAL A 63 -4.72 -1.32 -6.63
CA VAL A 63 -3.72 -1.10 -7.70
C VAL A 63 -2.73 -2.26 -7.77
N TRP A 64 -2.16 -2.68 -6.65
CA TRP A 64 -1.21 -3.79 -6.61
C TRP A 64 -1.85 -5.12 -7.05
N VAL A 65 -3.08 -5.41 -6.63
CA VAL A 65 -3.80 -6.62 -7.07
C VAL A 65 -4.00 -6.59 -8.58
N SER A 66 -4.47 -5.47 -9.12
CA SER A 66 -4.68 -5.28 -10.56
C SER A 66 -3.39 -5.48 -11.34
N ASP A 67 -2.29 -4.86 -10.90
CA ASP A 67 -0.98 -4.97 -11.54
C ASP A 67 -0.43 -6.40 -11.50
N LYS A 68 -0.58 -7.12 -10.38
CA LYS A 68 -0.13 -8.52 -10.26
C LYS A 68 -0.95 -9.47 -11.12
N LEU A 69 -2.27 -9.27 -11.22
CA LEU A 69 -3.13 -10.06 -12.10
C LEU A 69 -2.76 -9.83 -13.56
N LYS A 70 -2.65 -8.57 -13.98
CA LYS A 70 -2.27 -8.17 -15.34
C LYS A 70 -0.90 -8.71 -15.73
N ALA A 71 0.10 -8.58 -14.86
CA ALA A 71 1.44 -9.14 -15.08
C ALA A 71 1.46 -10.67 -15.19
N SER A 72 0.47 -11.34 -14.61
CA SER A 72 0.30 -12.80 -14.65
C SER A 72 -0.61 -13.28 -15.78
N GLY A 73 -1.09 -12.36 -16.65
CA GLY A 73 -1.99 -12.69 -17.76
C GLY A 73 -3.44 -12.94 -17.33
N TYR A 74 -3.81 -12.57 -16.11
CA TYR A 74 -5.19 -12.68 -15.61
C TYR A 74 -5.93 -11.36 -15.77
N ILE A 75 -7.25 -11.46 -15.93
CA ILE A 75 -8.17 -10.33 -15.97
C ILE A 75 -8.73 -10.11 -14.56
N ASN A 76 -8.73 -8.86 -14.10
CA ASN A 76 -9.46 -8.48 -12.90
C ASN A 76 -10.92 -8.22 -13.27
N GLU A 77 -11.83 -9.14 -12.92
CA GLU A 77 -13.28 -8.98 -13.10
C GLU A 77 -13.95 -8.30 -11.89
N PHE A 78 -13.17 -7.93 -10.88
CA PHE A 78 -13.66 -7.30 -9.66
C PHE A 78 -13.67 -5.77 -9.82
N LEU A 79 -14.84 -5.17 -9.56
CA LEU A 79 -15.17 -3.73 -9.61
C LEU A 79 -15.32 -3.14 -11.01
N VAL A 80 -16.43 -2.41 -11.22
CA VAL A 80 -16.82 -1.77 -12.49
C VAL A 80 -15.92 -0.60 -12.86
N TYR A 81 -15.31 0.04 -11.86
CA TYR A 81 -14.34 1.12 -12.04
C TYR A 81 -13.05 0.72 -11.34
N GLY A 82 -11.98 0.56 -12.12
CA GLY A 82 -10.67 0.12 -11.63
C GLY A 82 -9.65 1.25 -11.54
N PRO A 83 -8.41 0.92 -11.12
CA PRO A 83 -7.31 1.88 -10.98
C PRO A 83 -6.81 2.47 -12.31
N ASP A 84 -7.27 1.94 -13.44
CA ASP A 84 -6.91 2.41 -14.78
C ASP A 84 -7.99 3.37 -15.37
N GLU A 85 -9.05 3.66 -14.60
CA GLU A 85 -10.14 4.53 -15.02
C GLU A 85 -9.81 6.02 -14.84
N PRO A 86 -10.19 6.89 -15.80
CA PRO A 86 -10.00 8.32 -15.67
C PRO A 86 -10.87 8.92 -14.55
N PRO A 87 -10.53 10.14 -14.05
CA PRO A 87 -11.33 10.85 -13.04
C PRO A 87 -12.82 10.97 -13.36
N SER A 88 -13.14 11.15 -14.64
CA SER A 88 -14.52 11.28 -15.11
C SER A 88 -15.38 10.05 -14.80
N SER A 89 -14.80 8.84 -14.82
CA SER A 89 -15.50 7.60 -14.45
C SER A 89 -15.92 7.61 -12.97
N TRP A 90 -15.18 8.34 -12.13
CA TRP A 90 -15.43 8.52 -10.70
C TRP A 90 -16.20 9.80 -10.36
N HIS A 91 -16.62 10.59 -11.36
CA HIS A 91 -17.19 11.93 -11.17
C HIS A 91 -16.24 12.89 -10.42
N THR A 92 -14.93 12.69 -10.55
CA THR A 92 -13.90 13.53 -9.93
C THR A 92 -13.17 14.36 -10.97
N LYS A 93 -12.46 15.41 -10.52
CA LYS A 93 -11.60 16.26 -11.37
C LYS A 93 -10.12 15.89 -11.32
N VAL A 94 -9.76 15.04 -10.37
CA VAL A 94 -8.38 14.60 -10.11
C VAL A 94 -8.36 13.09 -9.93
N ASN A 95 -7.20 12.49 -10.19
CA ASN A 95 -7.04 11.04 -10.15
C ASN A 95 -7.26 10.51 -8.74
N THR A 96 -8.09 9.48 -8.65
CA THR A 96 -8.43 8.80 -7.40
C THR A 96 -7.40 7.74 -7.04
N TYR A 97 -6.50 7.36 -7.94
CA TYR A 97 -5.45 6.36 -7.73
C TYR A 97 -4.06 6.95 -8.00
N PRO A 98 -2.97 6.34 -7.49
CA PRO A 98 -1.61 6.70 -7.89
C PRO A 98 -1.38 6.32 -9.36
N GLU A 99 -0.54 7.11 -10.05
CA GLU A 99 -0.28 6.93 -11.49
C GLU A 99 1.22 6.94 -11.81
N ASP A 100 1.55 6.54 -13.03
CA ASP A 100 2.90 6.63 -13.60
C ASP A 100 3.99 6.09 -12.67
N GLN A 101 5.07 6.87 -12.50
CA GLN A 101 6.20 6.54 -11.64
C GLN A 101 5.81 6.46 -10.17
N GLU A 102 4.77 7.17 -9.73
CA GLU A 102 4.27 7.08 -8.37
C GLU A 102 3.63 5.71 -8.11
N ARG A 103 2.78 5.24 -9.03
CA ARG A 103 2.22 3.88 -8.98
C ARG A 103 3.31 2.83 -8.92
N ILE A 104 4.28 2.88 -9.83
CA ILE A 104 5.39 1.91 -9.89
C ILE A 104 6.14 1.84 -8.56
N ARG A 105 6.50 2.99 -7.98
CA ARG A 105 7.20 3.03 -6.68
C ARG A 105 6.36 2.48 -5.54
N ILE A 106 5.10 2.92 -5.42
CA ILE A 106 4.21 2.50 -4.33
C ILE A 106 3.95 0.99 -4.41
N VAL A 107 3.67 0.46 -5.60
CA VAL A 107 3.46 -0.97 -5.85
C VAL A 107 4.71 -1.78 -5.48
N HIS A 108 5.91 -1.29 -5.82
CA HIS A 108 7.16 -1.92 -5.40
C HIS A 108 7.31 -2.00 -3.87
N TYR A 109 7.03 -0.92 -3.14
CA TYR A 109 7.12 -0.95 -1.67
C TYR A 109 6.04 -1.80 -1.01
N LEU A 110 4.84 -1.84 -1.58
CA LEU A 110 3.76 -2.74 -1.15
C LEU A 110 4.18 -4.21 -1.35
N ASP A 111 4.77 -4.54 -2.49
CA ASP A 111 5.28 -5.88 -2.78
C ASP A 111 6.37 -6.33 -1.80
N ARG A 112 7.32 -5.44 -1.51
CA ARG A 112 8.38 -5.68 -0.52
C ARG A 112 7.80 -5.89 0.88
N TRP A 113 6.87 -5.05 1.31
CA TRP A 113 6.24 -5.20 2.62
C TRP A 113 5.45 -6.51 2.73
N LEU A 114 4.64 -6.86 1.74
CA LEU A 114 3.88 -8.12 1.73
C LEU A 114 4.81 -9.34 1.77
N SER A 115 5.90 -9.32 1.02
CA SER A 115 6.91 -10.38 1.03
C SER A 115 7.52 -10.60 2.42
N GLU A 116 7.90 -9.51 3.10
CA GLU A 116 8.45 -9.55 4.45
C GLU A 116 7.40 -9.96 5.51
N LEU A 117 6.16 -9.49 5.34
CA LEU A 117 5.03 -9.85 6.20
C LEU A 117 4.77 -11.37 6.14
N VAL A 118 4.67 -11.92 4.93
CA VAL A 118 4.44 -13.35 4.72
C VAL A 118 5.61 -14.19 5.24
N THR A 119 6.85 -13.74 5.01
CA THR A 119 8.05 -14.42 5.53
C THR A 119 8.04 -14.47 7.06
N THR A 120 7.79 -13.32 7.70
CA THR A 120 7.68 -13.22 9.17
C THR A 120 6.58 -14.14 9.70
N TRP A 121 5.40 -14.13 9.06
CA TRP A 121 4.27 -14.97 9.47
C TRP A 121 4.58 -16.47 9.36
N LYS A 122 5.21 -16.91 8.25
CA LYS A 122 5.64 -18.30 8.06
C LYS A 122 6.64 -18.73 9.13
N PHE A 123 7.61 -17.87 9.47
CA PHE A 123 8.58 -18.13 10.52
C PHE A 123 7.90 -18.31 11.89
N GLU A 124 7.03 -17.36 12.28
CA GLU A 124 6.30 -17.42 13.54
C GLU A 124 5.39 -18.64 13.63
N LYS A 125 4.71 -19.00 12.54
CA LYS A 125 3.88 -20.22 12.46
C LYS A 125 4.72 -21.47 12.71
N LYS A 126 5.88 -21.59 12.06
CA LYS A 126 6.81 -22.72 12.24
C LYS A 126 7.34 -22.78 13.68
N ARG A 127 7.74 -21.64 14.24
CA ARG A 127 8.23 -21.53 15.62
C ARG A 127 7.20 -22.01 16.64
N LYS A 128 5.94 -21.58 16.51
CA LYS A 128 4.83 -22.02 17.39
C LYS A 128 4.60 -23.53 17.30
N LEU A 129 4.63 -24.10 16.10
CA LEU A 129 4.50 -25.55 15.89
C LEU A 129 5.64 -26.34 16.54
N THR A 130 6.88 -25.85 16.42
CA THR A 130 8.05 -26.48 17.07
C THR A 130 7.93 -26.47 18.59
N ILE A 131 7.57 -25.34 19.19
CA ILE A 131 7.40 -25.22 20.65
C ILE A 131 6.30 -26.16 21.15
N SER A 132 5.15 -26.20 20.47
CA SER A 132 4.04 -27.10 20.82
C SER A 132 4.47 -28.57 20.82
N ARG A 133 5.28 -28.99 19.84
CA ARG A 133 5.79 -30.37 19.73
C ARG A 133 6.83 -30.72 20.80
N ILE A 134 7.65 -29.76 21.24
CA ILE A 134 8.60 -29.97 22.34
C ILE A 134 7.85 -30.12 23.65
N MET A 135 6.88 -29.24 23.92
CA MET A 135 6.05 -29.29 25.13
C MET A 135 5.26 -30.60 25.23
N SER A 136 4.68 -31.09 24.12
CA SER A 136 3.95 -32.36 24.13
C SER A 136 4.84 -33.59 24.40
N LYS A 137 6.12 -33.54 24.03
CA LYS A 137 7.08 -34.64 24.27
C LYS A 137 7.59 -34.68 25.70
N ASN A 138 7.67 -33.54 26.38
CA ASN A 138 8.16 -33.45 27.76
C ASN A 138 7.06 -33.71 28.81
N SER A 139 5.82 -33.93 28.37
CA SER A 139 4.67 -34.26 29.23
C SER A 139 4.24 -35.74 29.13
N GLN A 140 5.02 -36.57 28.43
CA GLN A 140 4.91 -38.03 28.38
C GLN A 140 6.10 -38.64 29.12
#